data_AF-A0A1Y5K331-F1
#
_entry.id   AF-A0A1Y5K331-F1
#
_cell.length_a   1.000
_cell.length_b   1.000
_cell.length_c   1.000
_cell.angle_alpha   90.00
_cell.angle_beta   90.00
_cell.angle_gamma   90.00
#
_symmetry.space_group_name_H-M   'P 1'
#
loop_
_entity.id
_entity.type
_entity.pdbx_description
1 polymer ?
#
loop_
_entity_poly.entity_id
_entity_poly.type
_entity_poly.pdbx_seq_one_letter_code
_entity_poly.pdbx_strand_id
1 'polypeptide(L)'
;MRQYSADADTSQWEVVKTTRLQCQLNHEVPYYGEAIFSTTASKNKDVLFNLDMVVRPDNYSIAGLKAVPPSWRAGLAARDIANMKLLRKFDGELGNKTAWEMLTELEKGYYPTFYYQDWQNSADKIAVGLSSINFKQAYWAFLQCRDELLPYSFEDISFTVMNYQPNTSTLTKSSQQRLDKIAEYLKHDTSIASISIDSYTDSYGGRWNNLELSKKRAKAIKDYMVSLGIDESKVETQGFGEKRHVATNDNILGRDKNRRLVIQIAKM
;
A
#
# COMPACT_ATOMS: atom_id res chain seq x y z
N MET A 1 -27.34 21.82 15.51
CA MET A 1 -26.60 20.71 14.87
C MET A 1 -26.00 21.28 13.60
N ARG A 2 -24.69 21.18 13.43
CA ARG A 2 -24.00 21.57 12.18
C ARG A 2 -23.95 20.34 11.28
N GLN A 3 -24.30 20.51 10.02
CA GLN A 3 -24.30 19.43 9.04
C GLN A 3 -23.43 19.83 7.85
N TYR A 4 -22.56 18.92 7.44
CA TYR A 4 -21.69 19.05 6.28
C TYR A 4 -21.97 17.87 5.35
N SER A 5 -22.37 18.15 4.12
CA SER A 5 -22.57 17.14 3.07
C SER A 5 -22.58 17.85 1.73
N ALA A 6 -22.09 17.18 0.69
CA ALA A 6 -22.17 17.70 -0.66
C ALA A 6 -23.60 17.57 -1.22
N ASP A 7 -24.08 18.63 -1.86
CA ASP A 7 -25.36 18.65 -2.58
C ASP A 7 -25.17 18.15 -4.02
N ALA A 8 -26.23 18.18 -4.82
CA ALA A 8 -26.18 17.68 -6.20
C ALA A 8 -25.13 18.39 -7.08
N ASP A 9 -24.92 19.68 -6.84
CA ASP A 9 -23.99 20.50 -7.63
C ASP A 9 -22.53 20.39 -7.15
N THR A 10 -22.33 20.08 -5.86
CA THR A 10 -21.00 20.05 -5.23
C THR A 10 -20.48 18.63 -5.01
N SER A 11 -21.31 17.61 -5.19
CA SER A 11 -20.91 16.21 -5.02
C SER A 11 -20.04 15.73 -6.18
N GLN A 12 -18.73 15.78 -5.95
CA GLN A 12 -17.72 15.29 -6.87
C GLN A 12 -17.06 14.05 -6.28
N TRP A 13 -16.94 13.02 -7.12
CA TRP A 13 -16.19 11.81 -6.81
C TRP A 13 -15.14 11.61 -7.88
N GLU A 14 -13.90 11.44 -7.45
CA GLU A 14 -12.78 11.28 -8.36
C GLU A 14 -11.83 10.19 -7.89
N VAL A 15 -11.22 9.50 -8.85
CA VAL A 15 -10.18 8.52 -8.55
C VAL A 15 -8.82 9.22 -8.68
N VAL A 16 -8.18 9.43 -7.54
CA VAL A 16 -6.92 10.17 -7.40
C VAL A 16 -5.78 9.19 -7.17
N LYS A 17 -4.59 9.49 -7.73
CA LYS A 17 -3.38 8.65 -7.65
C LYS A 17 -3.61 7.21 -8.13
N THR A 18 -3.89 7.02 -9.43
CA THR A 18 -3.99 5.71 -10.06
C THR A 18 -2.60 5.19 -10.44
N THR A 19 -1.98 4.42 -9.56
CA THR A 19 -0.75 3.69 -9.88
C THR A 19 -1.00 2.21 -9.65
N ARG A 20 -0.12 1.33 -10.16
CA ARG A 20 -0.21 -0.10 -9.83
C ARG A 20 0.16 -0.40 -8.37
N LEU A 21 0.48 0.62 -7.57
CA LEU A 21 0.80 0.54 -6.15
C LEU A 21 -0.28 1.10 -5.24
N GLN A 22 -1.10 2.02 -5.73
CA GLN A 22 -2.11 2.71 -4.93
C GLN A 22 -3.24 3.18 -5.83
N CYS A 23 -4.46 3.12 -5.30
CA CYS A 23 -5.64 3.77 -5.86
C CYS A 23 -6.35 4.51 -4.72
N GLN A 24 -6.79 5.74 -4.97
CA GLN A 24 -7.63 6.49 -4.03
C GLN A 24 -8.92 6.92 -4.73
N LEU A 25 -10.04 6.79 -4.03
CA LEU A 25 -11.34 7.34 -4.42
C LEU A 25 -11.68 8.43 -3.41
N ASN A 26 -11.74 9.65 -3.91
CA ASN A 26 -11.86 10.86 -3.12
C ASN A 26 -13.25 11.48 -3.30
N HIS A 27 -13.74 12.07 -2.24
CA HIS A 27 -14.96 12.86 -2.22
C HIS A 27 -14.77 14.07 -1.33
N GLU A 28 -14.92 15.27 -1.91
CA GLU A 28 -14.88 16.50 -1.15
C GLU A 28 -16.17 16.66 -0.32
N VAL A 29 -16.01 17.00 0.95
CA VAL A 29 -17.11 17.40 1.83
C VAL A 29 -16.99 18.92 2.05
N PRO A 30 -17.86 19.72 1.41
CA PRO A 30 -17.76 21.17 1.42
C PRO A 30 -17.67 21.75 2.85
N TYR A 31 -16.72 22.67 3.05
CA TYR A 31 -16.46 23.35 4.32
C TYR A 31 -16.05 22.43 5.49
N TYR A 32 -15.63 21.19 5.20
CA TYR A 32 -15.23 20.23 6.22
C TYR A 32 -13.88 19.57 5.94
N GLY A 33 -13.70 19.01 4.72
CA GLY A 33 -12.51 18.28 4.35
C GLY A 33 -12.76 17.28 3.23
N GLU A 34 -12.06 16.15 3.26
CA GLU A 34 -12.10 15.14 2.19
C GLU A 34 -12.27 13.74 2.76
N ALA A 35 -13.10 12.94 2.08
CA ALA A 35 -13.32 11.54 2.39
C ALA A 35 -12.59 10.67 1.37
N ILE A 36 -11.67 9.85 1.85
CA ILE A 36 -10.70 9.14 1.01
C ILE A 36 -10.84 7.64 1.26
N PHE A 37 -11.24 6.90 0.23
CA PHE A 37 -11.13 5.44 0.20
C PHE A 37 -9.84 5.09 -0.52
N SER A 38 -8.88 4.49 0.18
CA SER A 38 -7.59 4.15 -0.38
C SER A 38 -7.35 2.66 -0.34
N THR A 39 -6.67 2.15 -1.35
CA THR A 39 -6.19 0.78 -1.39
C THR A 39 -4.77 0.77 -1.94
N THR A 40 -3.93 -0.07 -1.37
CA THR A 40 -2.52 -0.18 -1.74
C THR A 40 -2.22 -1.61 -2.18
N ALA A 41 -1.21 -1.74 -3.04
CA ALA A 41 -0.69 -3.01 -3.50
C ALA A 41 -0.35 -3.90 -2.30
N SER A 42 -1.00 -5.05 -2.26
CA SER A 42 -0.96 -6.01 -1.18
C SER A 42 -1.64 -7.28 -1.65
N LYS A 43 -1.44 -8.39 -0.93
CA LYS A 43 -2.08 -9.67 -1.26
C LYS A 43 -3.61 -9.60 -1.24
N ASN A 44 -4.17 -8.88 -0.26
CA ASN A 44 -5.62 -8.80 -0.05
C ASN A 44 -6.26 -7.56 -0.68
N LYS A 45 -5.47 -6.55 -1.07
CA LYS A 45 -5.94 -5.27 -1.63
C LYS A 45 -7.03 -4.65 -0.75
N ASP A 46 -6.76 -4.62 0.56
CA ASP A 46 -7.69 -4.07 1.55
C ASP A 46 -7.98 -2.59 1.24
N VAL A 47 -9.21 -2.15 1.55
CA VAL A 47 -9.66 -0.77 1.36
C VAL A 47 -9.70 -0.09 2.72
N LEU A 48 -8.94 0.98 2.90
CA LEU A 48 -9.00 1.80 4.11
C LEU A 48 -9.78 3.07 3.82
N PHE A 49 -10.52 3.54 4.81
CA PHE A 49 -11.19 4.83 4.73
C PHE A 49 -10.50 5.82 5.68
N ASN A 50 -10.24 7.01 5.17
CA ASN A 50 -9.73 8.14 5.92
C ASN A 50 -10.65 9.35 5.70
N LEU A 51 -11.01 10.02 6.79
CA LEU A 51 -11.67 11.32 6.78
C LEU A 51 -10.64 12.40 7.12
N ASP A 52 -10.08 13.04 6.08
CA ASP A 52 -9.15 14.16 6.22
C ASP A 52 -9.94 15.43 6.60
N MET A 53 -9.67 15.93 7.80
CA MET A 53 -10.41 17.04 8.39
C MET A 53 -9.57 18.31 8.34
N VAL A 54 -10.13 19.39 7.79
CA VAL A 54 -9.47 20.72 7.78
C VAL A 54 -9.15 21.16 9.22
N VAL A 55 -10.10 20.95 10.14
CA VAL A 55 -9.89 21.16 11.57
C VAL A 55 -9.83 19.80 12.25
N ARG A 56 -8.64 19.40 12.69
CA ARG A 56 -8.44 18.12 13.37
C ARG A 56 -8.95 18.14 14.81
N PRO A 57 -9.38 16.98 15.36
CA PRO A 57 -9.86 16.89 16.73
C PRO A 57 -8.85 17.37 17.76
N ASP A 58 -9.31 18.17 18.74
CA ASP A 58 -8.47 18.62 19.86
C ASP A 58 -8.48 17.65 21.05
N ASN A 59 -9.43 16.72 21.09
CA ASN A 59 -9.59 15.72 22.13
C ASN A 59 -9.92 14.33 21.55
N TYR A 60 -9.97 13.32 22.43
CA TYR A 60 -10.46 12.00 22.08
C TYR A 60 -11.99 11.99 22.04
N SER A 61 -12.57 11.50 20.94
CA SER A 61 -14.02 11.31 20.84
C SER A 61 -14.36 10.10 19.96
N ILE A 62 -15.65 9.77 19.87
CA ILE A 62 -16.16 8.70 19.03
C ILE A 62 -17.19 9.29 18.08
N ALA A 63 -17.01 9.05 16.78
CA ALA A 63 -17.99 9.38 15.77
C ALA A 63 -18.82 8.15 15.41
N GLY A 64 -20.12 8.21 15.68
CA GLY A 64 -21.06 7.17 15.27
C GLY A 64 -21.33 7.28 13.77
N LEU A 65 -21.12 6.20 13.03
CA LEU A 65 -21.34 6.13 11.60
C LEU A 65 -22.67 5.42 11.30
N LYS A 66 -23.53 6.09 10.53
CA LYS A 66 -24.85 5.56 10.13
C LYS A 66 -25.08 5.66 8.63
N ALA A 67 -25.78 4.70 8.05
CA ALA A 67 -26.33 4.78 6.70
C ALA A 67 -27.63 5.60 6.75
N VAL A 68 -27.61 6.83 6.26
CA VAL A 68 -28.77 7.72 6.25
C VAL A 68 -29.43 7.70 4.86
N PRO A 69 -30.75 7.45 4.75
CA PRO A 69 -31.42 7.53 3.46
C PRO A 69 -31.46 8.99 2.95
N PRO A 70 -31.48 9.21 1.63
CA PRO A 70 -31.61 10.55 1.08
C PRO A 70 -32.99 11.14 1.42
N SER A 71 -33.08 12.47 1.47
CA SER A 71 -34.27 13.22 1.89
C SER A 71 -35.55 12.87 1.12
N TRP A 72 -35.44 12.49 -0.16
CA TRP A 72 -36.56 12.10 -1.01
C TRP A 72 -37.05 10.65 -0.78
N ARG A 73 -36.30 9.81 -0.06
CA ARG A 73 -36.74 8.47 0.40
C ARG A 73 -37.31 8.55 1.82
N ALA A 74 -38.37 9.32 1.99
CA ALA A 74 -39.01 9.49 3.30
C ALA A 74 -39.51 8.14 3.87
N GLY A 75 -39.43 7.99 5.19
CA GLY A 75 -39.96 6.82 5.92
C GLY A 75 -38.96 5.69 6.19
N LEU A 76 -37.74 5.75 5.62
CA LEU A 76 -36.67 4.82 5.98
C LEU A 76 -35.89 5.34 7.19
N ALA A 77 -35.58 4.46 8.15
CA ALA A 77 -34.75 4.80 9.30
C ALA A 77 -33.26 4.72 8.94
N ALA A 78 -32.45 5.58 9.57
CA ALA A 78 -31.00 5.46 9.50
C ALA A 78 -30.53 4.19 10.22
N ARG A 79 -29.58 3.46 9.62
CA ARG A 79 -29.02 2.21 10.16
C ARG A 79 -27.62 2.44 10.71
N ASP A 80 -27.32 1.98 11.92
CA ASP A 80 -25.96 2.04 12.46
C ASP A 80 -25.02 1.09 11.68
N ILE A 81 -23.82 1.58 11.35
CA ILE A 81 -22.76 0.82 10.66
C ILE A 81 -21.65 0.48 11.66
N ALA A 82 -21.01 1.51 12.22
CA ALA A 82 -19.82 1.37 13.06
C ALA A 82 -19.60 2.62 13.92
N ASN A 83 -18.57 2.58 14.77
CA ASN A 83 -18.07 3.73 15.49
C ASN A 83 -16.62 3.98 15.09
N MET A 84 -16.32 5.21 14.65
CA MET A 84 -14.96 5.66 14.32
C MET A 84 -14.35 6.35 15.54
N LYS A 85 -13.09 6.01 15.85
CA LYS A 85 -12.35 6.68 16.91
C LYS A 85 -11.74 7.96 16.35
N LEU A 86 -11.96 9.08 17.02
CA LEU A 86 -11.32 10.35 16.72
C LEU A 86 -10.21 10.55 17.75
N LEU A 87 -8.96 10.53 17.27
CA LEU A 87 -7.79 10.74 18.11
C LEU A 87 -7.33 12.20 17.98
N ARG A 88 -6.77 12.74 19.06
CA ARG A 88 -6.30 14.12 19.10
C ARG A 88 -5.24 14.36 18.02
N LYS A 89 -5.48 15.34 17.14
CA LYS A 89 -4.63 15.74 16.01
C LYS A 89 -4.43 14.68 14.91
N PHE A 90 -5.19 13.58 14.92
CA PHE A 90 -5.18 12.60 13.83
C PHE A 90 -6.51 12.64 13.06
N ASP A 91 -6.43 12.18 11.82
CA ASP A 91 -7.59 12.02 10.97
C ASP A 91 -8.38 10.75 11.37
N GLY A 92 -9.64 10.68 10.95
CA GLY A 92 -10.52 9.57 11.31
C GLY A 92 -10.30 8.40 10.36
N GLU A 93 -9.90 7.23 10.89
CA GLU A 93 -9.63 6.04 10.08
C GLU A 93 -10.61 4.89 10.36
N LEU A 94 -10.96 4.17 9.30
CA LEU A 94 -11.77 2.95 9.34
C LEU A 94 -11.13 1.84 8.51
N GLY A 95 -11.17 0.62 9.05
CA GLY A 95 -10.59 -0.56 8.40
C GLY A 95 -11.45 -1.15 7.29
N ASN A 96 -10.87 -2.18 6.63
CA ASN A 96 -11.41 -2.85 5.44
C ASN A 96 -12.90 -3.16 5.46
N LYS A 97 -13.37 -3.88 6.48
CA LYS A 97 -14.77 -4.31 6.57
C LYS A 97 -15.74 -3.11 6.57
N THR A 98 -15.44 -2.08 7.34
CA THR A 98 -16.31 -0.91 7.48
C THR A 98 -16.27 -0.04 6.23
N ALA A 99 -15.09 0.16 5.64
CA ALA A 99 -14.95 0.88 4.38
C ALA A 99 -15.79 0.22 3.25
N TRP A 100 -15.76 -1.11 3.17
CA TRP A 100 -16.60 -1.85 2.22
C TRP A 100 -18.09 -1.72 2.47
N GLU A 101 -18.52 -1.73 3.74
CA GLU A 101 -19.91 -1.48 4.09
C GLU A 101 -20.33 -0.07 3.66
N MET A 102 -19.49 0.95 3.87
CA MET A 102 -19.76 2.31 3.40
C MET A 102 -19.90 2.40 1.88
N LEU A 103 -18.99 1.80 1.11
CA LEU A 103 -19.07 1.76 -0.36
C LEU A 103 -20.35 1.08 -0.83
N THR A 104 -20.76 0.01 -0.16
CA THR A 104 -22.00 -0.72 -0.44
C THR A 104 -23.24 0.15 -0.16
N GLU A 105 -23.23 0.92 0.93
CA GLU A 105 -24.34 1.83 1.26
C GLU A 105 -24.42 3.01 0.29
N LEU A 106 -23.28 3.57 -0.12
CA LEU A 106 -23.21 4.59 -1.18
C LEU A 106 -23.78 4.07 -2.51
N GLU A 107 -23.45 2.83 -2.89
CA GLU A 107 -23.97 2.20 -4.11
C GLU A 107 -25.49 2.02 -4.10
N LYS A 108 -26.07 1.70 -2.93
CA LYS A 108 -27.52 1.64 -2.68
C LYS A 108 -28.21 3.02 -2.69
N GLY A 109 -27.43 4.10 -2.70
CA GLY A 109 -27.90 5.48 -2.65
C GLY A 109 -28.12 6.02 -1.24
N TYR A 110 -27.60 5.35 -0.20
CA TYR A 110 -27.55 5.88 1.16
C TYR A 110 -26.35 6.80 1.34
N TYR A 111 -26.39 7.62 2.39
CA TYR A 111 -25.41 8.64 2.71
C TYR A 111 -24.78 8.24 4.04
N PRO A 112 -23.62 7.54 4.02
CA PRO A 112 -22.86 7.29 5.23
C PRO A 112 -22.58 8.61 5.94
N THR A 113 -23.07 8.75 7.16
CA THR A 113 -23.01 10.00 7.93
C THR A 113 -22.39 9.75 9.29
N PHE A 114 -21.34 10.51 9.59
CA PHE A 114 -20.65 10.52 10.88
C PHE A 114 -21.32 11.52 11.82
N TYR A 115 -21.56 11.10 13.06
CA TYR A 115 -22.14 11.92 14.11
C TYR A 115 -21.21 11.97 15.32
N TYR A 116 -20.78 13.16 15.71
CA TYR A 116 -19.95 13.36 16.91
C TYR A 116 -20.24 14.72 17.56
N GLN A 117 -19.74 14.90 18.78
CA GLN A 117 -19.81 16.17 19.50
C GLN A 117 -18.62 17.04 19.12
N ASP A 118 -18.87 18.33 18.94
CA ASP A 118 -17.80 19.28 18.72
C ASP A 118 -16.87 19.37 19.94
N TRP A 119 -15.57 19.49 19.68
CA TRP A 119 -14.57 19.55 20.75
C TRP A 119 -14.38 20.96 21.32
N GLN A 120 -14.81 22.00 20.60
CA GLN A 120 -14.78 23.38 21.10
C GLN A 120 -16.06 23.72 21.87
N ASN A 121 -17.21 23.20 21.43
CA ASN A 121 -18.50 23.39 22.09
C ASN A 121 -19.25 22.06 22.27
N SER A 122 -19.28 21.54 23.50
CA SER A 122 -19.95 20.27 23.81
C SER A 122 -21.47 20.27 23.59
N ALA A 123 -22.10 21.44 23.47
CA ALA A 123 -23.52 21.57 23.14
C ALA A 123 -23.80 21.32 21.64
N ASP A 124 -22.78 21.47 20.78
CA ASP A 124 -22.92 21.31 19.35
C ASP A 124 -22.67 19.88 18.90
N LYS A 125 -23.62 19.34 18.13
CA LYS A 125 -23.47 18.08 17.40
C LYS A 125 -23.10 18.38 15.95
N ILE A 126 -22.13 17.65 15.44
CA ILE A 126 -21.69 17.69 14.06
C ILE A 126 -22.15 16.42 13.34
N ALA A 127 -22.68 16.59 12.13
CA ALA A 127 -23.02 15.54 11.20
C ALA A 127 -22.22 15.75 9.91
N VAL A 128 -21.48 14.72 9.47
CA VAL A 128 -20.67 14.77 8.24
C VAL A 128 -21.13 13.63 7.33
N GLY A 129 -21.84 13.96 6.25
CA GLY A 129 -22.43 13.01 5.33
C GLY A 129 -21.66 12.91 4.02
N LEU A 130 -21.42 11.68 3.57
CA LEU A 130 -20.88 11.39 2.24
C LEU A 130 -22.03 11.25 1.25
N SER A 131 -22.02 12.06 0.19
CA SER A 131 -23.09 12.05 -0.80
C SER A 131 -22.94 10.90 -1.77
N SER A 132 -24.04 10.19 -2.07
CA SER A 132 -24.03 9.12 -3.08
C SER A 132 -24.21 9.63 -4.52
N ILE A 133 -24.33 10.95 -4.71
CA ILE A 133 -24.50 11.58 -6.02
C ILE A 133 -23.20 11.48 -6.81
N ASN A 134 -23.29 11.08 -8.08
CA ASN A 134 -22.15 10.82 -8.99
C ASN A 134 -21.17 9.71 -8.52
N PHE A 135 -21.46 9.00 -7.42
CA PHE A 135 -20.59 7.99 -6.85
C PHE A 135 -20.34 6.79 -7.78
N LYS A 136 -21.39 6.26 -8.43
CA LYS A 136 -21.32 4.98 -9.15
C LYS A 136 -20.24 4.94 -10.22
N GLN A 137 -20.10 6.02 -11.00
CA GLN A 137 -19.12 6.06 -12.09
C GLN A 137 -17.68 6.04 -11.55
N ALA A 138 -17.40 6.87 -10.53
CA ALA A 138 -16.09 6.90 -9.88
C ALA A 138 -15.79 5.59 -9.14
N TYR A 139 -16.80 4.98 -8.52
CA TYR A 139 -16.67 3.68 -7.87
C TYR A 139 -16.28 2.56 -8.84
N TRP A 140 -16.87 2.51 -10.04
CA TRP A 140 -16.47 1.56 -11.07
C TRP A 140 -15.01 1.76 -11.51
N ALA A 141 -14.59 3.00 -11.72
CA ALA A 141 -13.19 3.31 -12.04
C ALA A 141 -12.23 2.91 -10.91
N PHE A 142 -12.64 3.09 -9.65
CA PHE A 142 -11.87 2.66 -8.48
C PHE A 142 -11.71 1.13 -8.42
N LEU A 143 -12.78 0.37 -8.73
CA LEU A 143 -12.71 -1.09 -8.79
C LEU A 143 -11.78 -1.58 -9.90
N GLN A 144 -11.79 -0.93 -11.07
CA GLN A 144 -10.86 -1.22 -12.17
C GLN A 144 -9.41 -0.95 -11.74
N CYS A 145 -9.15 0.21 -11.14
CA CYS A 145 -7.82 0.54 -10.61
C CYS A 145 -7.35 -0.51 -9.58
N ARG A 146 -8.23 -0.94 -8.66
CA ARG A 146 -7.88 -1.96 -7.66
C ARG A 146 -7.52 -3.30 -8.33
N ASP A 147 -8.21 -3.68 -9.39
CA ASP A 147 -7.91 -4.94 -10.10
C ASP A 147 -6.49 -4.93 -10.68
N GLU A 148 -6.05 -3.77 -11.20
CA GLU A 148 -4.72 -3.57 -11.78
C GLU A 148 -3.56 -3.48 -10.76
N LEU A 149 -3.87 -3.34 -9.46
CA LEU A 149 -2.85 -3.31 -8.40
C LEU A 149 -2.02 -4.58 -8.33
N LEU A 150 -0.74 -4.42 -8.00
CA LEU A 150 0.16 -5.53 -7.72
C LEU A 150 -0.34 -6.35 -6.51
N PRO A 151 -0.27 -7.71 -6.57
CA PRO A 151 -0.77 -8.58 -5.50
C PRO A 151 0.23 -8.81 -4.36
N TYR A 152 1.13 -7.84 -4.12
CA TYR A 152 2.17 -7.89 -3.09
C TYR A 152 2.55 -6.48 -2.65
N SER A 153 2.95 -6.32 -1.40
CA SER A 153 3.29 -5.02 -0.82
C SER A 153 4.80 -4.77 -0.83
N PHE A 154 5.20 -3.59 -0.33
CA PHE A 154 6.61 -3.28 -0.14
C PHE A 154 7.28 -4.23 0.86
N GLU A 155 6.58 -4.56 1.93
CA GLU A 155 7.07 -5.43 3.01
C GLU A 155 7.36 -6.84 2.49
N ASP A 156 6.65 -7.29 1.47
CA ASP A 156 6.87 -8.58 0.82
C ASP A 156 8.17 -8.64 0.01
N ILE A 157 8.70 -7.49 -0.43
CA ILE A 157 9.84 -7.39 -1.35
C ILE A 157 11.07 -6.72 -0.75
N SER A 158 10.91 -5.94 0.33
CA SER A 158 11.95 -5.09 0.92
C SER A 158 13.18 -5.87 1.38
N PHE A 159 12.99 -7.14 1.76
CA PHE A 159 14.06 -8.08 2.06
C PHE A 159 13.81 -9.41 1.34
N THR A 160 14.56 -9.67 0.28
CA THR A 160 14.37 -10.89 -0.52
C THR A 160 15.67 -11.69 -0.61
N VAL A 161 15.59 -12.97 -0.25
CA VAL A 161 16.68 -13.94 -0.45
C VAL A 161 16.36 -14.81 -1.66
N MET A 162 17.33 -14.90 -2.56
CA MET A 162 17.27 -15.66 -3.81
C MET A 162 18.47 -16.60 -3.93
N ASN A 163 18.34 -17.64 -4.75
CA ASN A 163 19.37 -18.66 -4.91
C ASN A 163 19.81 -18.79 -6.36
N TYR A 164 21.08 -19.15 -6.54
CA TYR A 164 21.66 -19.49 -7.84
C TYR A 164 21.54 -20.98 -8.13
N GLN A 165 21.44 -21.34 -9.40
CA GLN A 165 21.62 -22.73 -9.83
C GLN A 165 23.05 -23.21 -9.50
N PRO A 166 23.24 -24.50 -9.14
CA PRO A 166 24.54 -25.04 -8.75
C PRO A 166 25.65 -24.71 -9.77
N ASN A 167 26.79 -24.22 -9.31
CA ASN A 167 27.97 -23.89 -10.15
C ASN A 167 27.73 -22.91 -11.31
N THR A 168 26.65 -22.14 -11.32
CA THR A 168 26.38 -21.16 -12.39
C THR A 168 26.22 -19.74 -11.83
N SER A 169 26.27 -18.73 -12.69
CA SER A 169 25.86 -17.36 -12.37
C SER A 169 24.34 -17.12 -12.53
N THR A 170 23.58 -18.16 -12.85
CA THR A 170 22.17 -18.05 -13.21
C THR A 170 21.29 -18.23 -11.98
N LEU A 171 20.31 -17.34 -11.79
CA LEU A 171 19.30 -17.48 -10.75
C LEU A 171 18.39 -18.68 -11.02
N THR A 172 17.84 -19.29 -9.97
CA THR A 172 16.77 -20.29 -10.15
C THR A 172 15.54 -19.63 -10.78
N LYS A 173 14.70 -20.40 -11.48
CA LYS A 173 13.49 -19.88 -12.13
C LYS A 173 12.57 -19.13 -11.15
N SER A 174 12.43 -19.64 -9.93
CA SER A 174 11.66 -18.97 -8.86
C SER A 174 12.31 -17.68 -8.39
N SER A 175 13.64 -17.63 -8.32
CA SER A 175 14.38 -16.40 -7.98
C SER A 175 14.27 -15.35 -9.08
N GLN A 176 14.34 -15.76 -10.35
CA GLN A 176 14.14 -14.84 -11.47
C GLN A 176 12.74 -14.20 -11.40
N GLN A 177 11.69 -14.99 -11.18
CA GLN A 177 10.34 -14.45 -11.01
C GLN A 177 10.20 -13.48 -9.83
N ARG A 178 10.96 -13.69 -8.74
CA ARG A 178 10.99 -12.75 -7.62
C ARG A 178 11.72 -11.45 -7.98
N LEU A 179 12.83 -11.55 -8.70
CA LEU A 179 13.56 -10.39 -9.21
C LEU A 179 12.69 -9.56 -10.17
N ASP A 180 11.97 -10.22 -11.07
CA ASP A 180 11.05 -9.55 -12.00
C ASP A 180 9.96 -8.78 -11.24
N LYS A 181 9.38 -9.38 -10.17
CA LYS A 181 8.38 -8.73 -9.30
C LYS A 181 8.94 -7.51 -8.57
N ILE A 182 10.16 -7.62 -8.05
CA ILE A 182 10.86 -6.51 -7.40
C ILE A 182 11.02 -5.37 -8.40
N ALA A 183 11.53 -5.66 -9.59
CA ALA A 183 11.75 -4.64 -10.60
C ALA A 183 10.44 -4.00 -11.11
N GLU A 184 9.37 -4.79 -11.26
CA GLU A 184 8.03 -4.28 -11.58
C GLU A 184 7.52 -3.30 -10.51
N TYR A 185 7.69 -3.62 -9.23
CA TYR A 185 7.31 -2.71 -8.14
C TYR A 185 8.12 -1.41 -8.18
N LEU A 186 9.45 -1.53 -8.32
CA LEU A 186 10.37 -0.39 -8.30
C LEU A 186 10.14 0.58 -9.47
N LYS A 187 9.60 0.12 -10.60
CA LYS A 187 9.19 1.00 -11.71
C LYS A 187 8.06 1.95 -11.34
N HIS A 188 7.18 1.54 -10.42
CA HIS A 188 6.02 2.31 -10.03
C HIS A 188 6.26 3.13 -8.74
N ASP A 189 7.33 2.86 -8.00
CA ASP A 189 7.64 3.54 -6.74
C ASP A 189 8.80 4.53 -6.89
N THR A 190 8.50 5.82 -6.82
CA THR A 190 9.52 6.88 -6.86
C THR A 190 10.13 7.18 -5.49
N SER A 191 9.58 6.65 -4.39
CA SER A 191 10.01 6.92 -3.01
C SER A 191 11.21 6.09 -2.54
N ILE A 192 11.77 5.26 -3.42
CA ILE A 192 12.90 4.38 -3.11
C ILE A 192 14.16 5.23 -2.89
N ALA A 193 14.78 5.06 -1.72
CA ALA A 193 16.01 5.73 -1.32
C ALA A 193 17.25 4.96 -1.81
N SER A 194 17.31 3.65 -1.52
CA SER A 194 18.46 2.81 -1.88
C SER A 194 18.09 1.35 -2.02
N ILE A 195 18.90 0.63 -2.80
CA ILE A 195 18.81 -0.79 -3.08
C ILE A 195 20.20 -1.38 -2.85
N SER A 196 20.31 -2.29 -1.89
CA SER A 196 21.55 -3.05 -1.64
C SER A 196 21.42 -4.46 -2.18
N ILE A 197 22.43 -4.88 -2.95
CA ILE A 197 22.51 -6.19 -3.59
C ILE A 197 23.76 -6.91 -3.09
N ASP A 198 23.56 -7.90 -2.22
CA ASP A 198 24.62 -8.69 -1.64
C ASP A 198 24.65 -10.10 -2.23
N SER A 199 25.77 -10.50 -2.84
CA SER A 199 25.96 -11.86 -3.34
C SER A 199 26.95 -12.66 -2.51
N TYR A 200 26.62 -13.93 -2.31
CA TYR A 200 27.39 -14.91 -1.54
C TYR A 200 27.65 -16.18 -2.37
N THR A 201 28.70 -16.91 -2.04
CA THR A 201 29.01 -18.23 -2.60
C THR A 201 28.98 -19.29 -1.49
N ASP A 202 29.03 -20.57 -1.89
CA ASP A 202 29.42 -21.63 -0.98
C ASP A 202 30.95 -21.66 -0.84
N SER A 203 31.45 -22.63 -0.06
CA SER A 203 32.89 -22.83 0.16
C SER A 203 33.58 -23.65 -0.93
N TYR A 204 32.92 -23.94 -2.05
CA TYR A 204 33.52 -24.75 -3.10
C TYR A 204 34.35 -23.85 -4.02
N GLY A 205 35.59 -24.25 -4.31
CA GLY A 205 36.52 -23.46 -5.12
C GLY A 205 37.45 -22.55 -4.30
N GLY A 206 38.26 -21.76 -5.00
CA GLY A 206 39.23 -20.87 -4.36
C GLY A 206 38.58 -19.59 -3.83
N ARG A 207 38.99 -19.15 -2.63
CA ARG A 207 38.49 -17.93 -1.96
C ARG A 207 38.48 -16.69 -2.87
N TRP A 208 39.55 -16.49 -3.65
CA TRP A 208 39.66 -15.36 -4.56
C TRP A 208 38.65 -15.47 -5.72
N ASN A 209 38.53 -16.66 -6.33
CA ASN A 209 37.54 -16.95 -7.38
C ASN A 209 36.11 -16.74 -6.86
N ASN A 210 35.83 -17.20 -5.64
CA ASN A 210 34.53 -17.04 -4.98
C ASN A 210 34.18 -15.57 -4.75
N LEU A 211 35.16 -14.77 -4.32
CA LEU A 211 34.98 -13.33 -4.16
C LEU A 211 34.69 -12.65 -5.51
N GLU A 212 35.47 -12.94 -6.54
CA GLU A 212 35.26 -12.38 -7.88
C GLU A 212 33.91 -12.79 -8.47
N LEU A 213 33.54 -14.06 -8.34
CA LEU A 213 32.26 -14.59 -8.80
C LEU A 213 31.08 -13.89 -8.13
N SER A 214 31.14 -13.68 -6.81
CA SER A 214 30.10 -12.95 -6.09
C SER A 214 29.96 -11.50 -6.54
N LYS A 215 31.09 -10.81 -6.79
CA LYS A 215 31.08 -9.43 -7.33
C LYS A 215 30.47 -9.38 -8.73
N LYS A 216 30.85 -10.31 -9.60
CA LYS A 216 30.32 -10.41 -10.96
C LYS A 216 28.81 -10.67 -10.96
N ARG A 217 28.33 -11.56 -10.09
CA ARG A 217 26.90 -11.85 -9.91
C ARG A 217 26.13 -10.62 -9.44
N ALA A 218 26.59 -9.95 -8.38
CA ALA A 218 25.93 -8.76 -7.86
C ALA A 218 25.85 -7.65 -8.93
N LYS A 219 26.95 -7.46 -9.69
CA LYS A 219 26.97 -6.53 -10.83
C LYS A 219 25.95 -6.89 -11.91
N ALA A 220 25.84 -8.16 -12.28
CA ALA A 220 24.87 -8.59 -13.30
C ALA A 220 23.41 -8.30 -12.90
N ILE A 221 23.08 -8.42 -11.60
CA ILE A 221 21.75 -8.08 -11.09
C ILE A 221 21.54 -6.56 -11.11
N LYS A 222 22.56 -5.78 -10.73
CA LYS A 222 22.52 -4.32 -10.87
C LYS A 222 22.29 -3.90 -12.32
N ASP A 223 23.06 -4.43 -13.26
CA ASP A 223 22.93 -4.15 -14.69
C ASP A 223 21.52 -4.51 -15.19
N TYR A 224 20.96 -5.62 -14.71
CA TYR A 224 19.59 -6.02 -15.00
C TYR A 224 18.56 -5.02 -14.43
N MET A 225 18.68 -4.61 -13.17
CA MET A 225 17.77 -3.62 -12.56
C MET A 225 17.85 -2.25 -13.26
N VAL A 226 19.06 -1.81 -13.62
CA VAL A 226 19.29 -0.58 -14.39
C VAL A 226 18.68 -0.67 -15.78
N SER A 227 18.77 -1.82 -16.45
CA SER A 227 18.13 -2.04 -17.76
C SER A 227 16.60 -1.91 -17.72
N LEU A 228 16.01 -2.06 -16.54
CA LEU A 228 14.58 -1.91 -16.29
C LEU A 228 14.18 -0.48 -15.89
N GLY A 229 15.11 0.48 -15.91
CA GLY A 229 14.85 1.90 -15.66
C GLY A 229 15.10 2.34 -14.21
N ILE A 230 15.70 1.49 -13.37
CA ILE A 230 16.10 1.87 -12.02
C ILE A 230 17.38 2.70 -12.09
N ASP A 231 17.39 3.83 -11.39
CA ASP A 231 18.56 4.70 -11.31
C ASP A 231 19.76 3.98 -10.71
N GLU A 232 20.87 3.95 -11.46
CA GLU A 232 22.11 3.30 -11.06
C GLU A 232 22.65 3.83 -9.72
N SER A 233 22.46 5.13 -9.45
CA SER A 233 22.93 5.78 -8.23
C SER A 233 22.27 5.23 -6.96
N LYS A 234 21.09 4.63 -7.08
CA LYS A 234 20.36 4.02 -5.97
C LYS A 234 20.78 2.57 -5.70
N VAL A 235 21.56 1.96 -6.60
CA VAL A 235 21.89 0.53 -6.54
C VAL A 235 23.33 0.33 -6.11
N GLU A 236 23.48 -0.18 -4.88
CA GLU A 236 24.74 -0.61 -4.31
C GLU A 236 24.90 -2.13 -4.43
N THR A 237 26.10 -2.58 -4.79
CA THR A 237 26.39 -4.01 -4.95
C THR A 237 27.59 -4.42 -4.11
N GLN A 238 27.48 -5.51 -3.38
CA GLN A 238 28.59 -6.09 -2.65
C GLN A 238 28.72 -7.60 -2.90
N GLY A 239 29.95 -8.03 -3.21
CA GLY A 239 30.30 -9.44 -3.31
C GLY A 239 31.08 -9.88 -2.08
N PHE A 240 30.53 -10.84 -1.32
CA PHE A 240 31.15 -11.35 -0.09
C PHE A 240 31.94 -12.64 -0.29
N GLY A 241 31.80 -13.31 -1.44
CA GLY A 241 32.33 -14.65 -1.68
C GLY A 241 31.81 -15.66 -0.67
N GLU A 242 32.69 -16.52 -0.18
CA GLU A 242 32.41 -17.56 0.83
C GLU A 242 32.41 -17.05 2.28
N LYS A 243 32.31 -15.73 2.48
CA LYS A 243 32.16 -15.17 3.82
C LYS A 243 30.69 -15.27 4.25
N ARG A 244 30.45 -15.31 5.57
CA ARG A 244 29.09 -15.24 6.15
C ARG A 244 28.14 -16.36 5.66
N HIS A 245 28.60 -17.60 5.72
CA HIS A 245 27.74 -18.78 5.51
C HIS A 245 26.58 -18.80 6.51
N VAL A 246 25.40 -19.20 6.05
CA VAL A 246 24.17 -19.34 6.88
C VAL A 246 23.82 -20.81 7.14
N ALA A 247 24.51 -21.72 6.45
CA ALA A 247 24.35 -23.16 6.61
C ALA A 247 25.71 -23.87 6.47
N THR A 248 25.76 -25.14 6.87
CA THR A 248 26.93 -26.00 6.63
C THR A 248 27.22 -26.12 5.13
N ASN A 249 28.50 -26.26 4.76
CA ASN A 249 28.90 -26.57 3.37
C ASN A 249 29.14 -28.07 3.14
N ASP A 250 28.89 -28.92 4.15
CA ASP A 250 29.19 -30.35 4.08
C ASP A 250 28.24 -31.08 3.12
N ASN A 251 26.98 -30.61 3.04
CA ASN A 251 25.95 -31.21 2.19
C ASN A 251 25.45 -30.23 1.10
N ILE A 252 24.84 -30.80 0.06
CA ILE A 252 24.33 -30.03 -1.09
C ILE A 252 23.30 -28.99 -0.65
N LEU A 253 22.35 -29.37 0.21
CA LEU A 253 21.29 -28.48 0.68
C LEU A 253 21.82 -27.24 1.42
N GLY A 254 22.88 -27.40 2.21
CA GLY A 254 23.53 -26.30 2.92
C GLY A 254 24.31 -25.39 1.97
N ARG A 255 25.04 -25.97 1.01
CA ARG A 255 25.70 -25.20 -0.06
C ARG A 255 24.69 -24.38 -0.89
N ASP A 256 23.53 -24.95 -1.20
CA ASP A 256 22.46 -24.26 -1.93
C ASP A 256 21.94 -23.03 -1.18
N LYS A 257 21.82 -23.12 0.16
CA LYS A 257 21.46 -21.98 1.03
C LYS A 257 22.56 -20.91 1.10
N ASN A 258 23.83 -21.31 0.99
CA ASN A 258 24.96 -20.39 1.01
C ASN A 258 25.13 -19.64 -0.32
N ARG A 259 24.85 -20.29 -1.46
CA ARG A 259 24.80 -19.66 -2.79
C ARG A 259 23.57 -18.80 -2.97
N ARG A 260 23.55 -17.66 -2.28
CA ARG A 260 22.42 -16.75 -2.21
C ARG A 260 22.75 -15.35 -2.70
N LEU A 261 21.71 -14.67 -3.11
CA LEU A 261 21.63 -13.24 -3.37
C LEU A 261 20.64 -12.66 -2.37
N VAL A 262 21.00 -11.56 -1.73
CA VAL A 262 20.12 -10.82 -0.82
C VAL A 262 19.91 -9.45 -1.43
N ILE A 263 18.65 -9.08 -1.64
CA ILE A 263 18.27 -7.72 -2.03
C ILE A 263 17.58 -7.08 -0.84
N GLN A 264 18.02 -5.87 -0.51
CA GLN A 264 17.43 -5.01 0.51
C GLN A 264 17.03 -3.68 -0.12
N ILE A 265 15.83 -3.22 0.16
CA ILE A 265 15.28 -1.98 -0.41
C ILE A 265 14.87 -1.08 0.75
N ALA A 266 15.31 0.18 0.70
CA ALA A 266 14.93 1.21 1.66
C ALA A 266 14.11 2.30 0.97
N LYS A 267 13.04 2.75 1.64
CA LYS A 267 12.27 3.95 1.26
C LYS A 267 12.79 5.17 2.02
N MET A 268 12.55 6.34 1.44
CA MET A 268 12.82 7.65 2.06
C MET A 268 11.91 7.89 3.28
#